data_AF-A0A9D6ESL3-F1
#
_entry.id   AF-A0A9D6ESL3-F1
#
_cell.length_a   1.000
_cell.length_b   1.000
_cell.length_c   1.000
_cell.angle_alpha   90.00
_cell.angle_beta   90.00
_cell.angle_gamma   90.00
#
_symmetry.space_group_name_H-M   'P 1'
#
loop_
_entity.id
_entity.type
_entity.pdbx_description
1 polymer ?
#
loop_
_entity_poly.entity_id
_entity_poly.type
_entity_poly.pdbx_seq_one_letter_code
_entity_poly.pdbx_strand_id
1 'polypeptide(L)'
;MKVAIVHDYIKEYGGAERVLEALHEIWPEAPVFTTVYYPQFLGPHRERFANWDIRTSFLQKVPFGYKLISPFRILTPFIFEQFDFSSFDTVIVSQTGAYFPNMIRVGKDTTHFWAKSGCVYC
;
A
#
# COMPACT_ATOMS: atom_id res chain seq x y z
N MET A 1 16.39 -4.28 11.71
CA MET A 1 15.63 -4.82 10.56
C MET A 1 14.68 -3.73 10.09
N LYS A 2 14.95 -3.14 8.92
CA LYS A 2 14.14 -2.10 8.29
C LYS A 2 13.06 -2.76 7.44
N VAL A 3 11.81 -2.60 7.84
CA VAL A 3 10.66 -3.16 7.13
C VAL A 3 9.92 -2.05 6.42
N ALA A 4 9.53 -2.28 5.15
CA ALA A 4 8.57 -1.46 4.44
C ALA A 4 7.29 -2.25 4.21
N ILE A 5 6.14 -1.60 4.37
CA ILE A 5 4.84 -2.19 4.04
C ILE A 5 4.35 -1.53 2.76
N VAL A 6 3.95 -2.32 1.78
CA VAL A 6 3.41 -1.85 0.50
C VAL A 6 1.93 -2.22 0.45
N HIS A 7 1.09 -1.22 0.22
CA HIS A 7 -0.36 -1.35 0.11
C HIS A 7 -0.84 -0.75 -1.21
N ASP A 8 -1.87 -1.32 -1.82
CA ASP A 8 -2.37 -0.89 -3.13
C ASP A 8 -2.91 0.55 -3.11
N TYR A 9 -3.94 0.85 -2.34
CA TYR A 9 -4.46 2.20 -2.14
C TYR A 9 -5.21 2.29 -0.81
N ILE A 10 -5.25 3.47 -0.20
CA ILE A 10 -6.01 3.68 1.05
C ILE A 10 -7.09 4.73 0.77
N LYS A 11 -8.34 4.29 0.65
CA LYS A 11 -9.49 5.20 0.43
C LYS A 11 -10.65 4.87 1.36
N GLU A 12 -11.11 3.63 1.32
CA GLU A 12 -12.23 3.13 2.11
C GLU A 12 -11.70 2.08 3.09
N TYR A 13 -12.27 1.98 4.28
CA TYR A 13 -11.85 0.98 5.24
C TYR A 13 -12.58 -0.34 4.97
N GLY A 14 -11.82 -1.40 4.69
CA GLY A 14 -12.32 -2.74 4.39
C GLY A 14 -11.37 -3.84 4.87
N GLY A 15 -11.47 -5.00 4.23
CA GLY A 15 -10.72 -6.19 4.64
C GLY A 15 -9.20 -6.03 4.52
N ALA A 16 -8.72 -5.33 3.49
CA ALA A 16 -7.29 -5.15 3.28
C ALA A 16 -6.68 -4.11 4.22
N GLU A 17 -7.43 -3.06 4.56
CA GLU A 17 -7.03 -2.06 5.54
C GLU A 17 -6.93 -2.66 6.94
N ARG A 18 -7.78 -3.64 7.27
CA ARG A 18 -7.66 -4.43 8.52
C ARG A 18 -6.38 -5.27 8.56
N VAL A 19 -5.99 -5.87 7.44
CA VAL A 19 -4.71 -6.60 7.35
C VAL A 19 -3.55 -5.64 7.45
N LEU A 20 -3.63 -4.49 6.78
CA LEU A 20 -2.62 -3.44 6.86
C LEU A 20 -2.44 -2.94 8.30
N GLU A 21 -3.53 -2.73 9.04
CA GLU A 21 -3.51 -2.38 10.46
C GLU A 21 -2.80 -3.45 11.30
N ALA A 22 -3.15 -4.72 11.14
CA ALA A 22 -2.47 -5.81 11.84
C ALA A 22 -0.97 -5.89 11.51
N LEU A 23 -0.58 -5.63 10.25
CA LEU A 23 0.84 -5.58 9.87
C LEU A 23 1.55 -4.39 10.53
N HIS A 24 0.92 -3.22 10.57
CA HIS A 24 1.48 -2.04 11.20
C HIS A 24 1.51 -2.15 12.74
N GLU A 25 0.64 -2.95 13.36
CA GLU A 25 0.75 -3.29 14.78
C GLU A 25 2.01 -4.13 15.09
N ILE A 26 2.39 -5.03 14.18
CA ILE A 26 3.61 -5.85 14.32
C ILE A 26 4.87 -5.02 14.03
N TRP A 27 4.81 -4.14 13.03
CA TRP A 27 5.91 -3.26 12.63
C TRP A 27 5.51 -1.78 12.70
N PRO A 28 5.41 -1.18 13.90
CA PRO A 28 4.88 0.16 14.09
C PRO A 28 5.77 1.28 13.53
N GLU A 29 7.05 0.99 13.29
CA GLU A 29 8.00 1.94 12.68
C GLU A 29 8.10 1.78 11.15
N ALA A 30 7.40 0.82 10.55
CA ALA A 30 7.50 0.55 9.12
C ALA A 30 6.72 1.60 8.31
N PRO A 31 7.37 2.34 7.39
CA PRO A 31 6.65 3.21 6.47
C PRO A 31 5.71 2.40 5.56
N VAL A 32 4.54 2.96 5.30
CA VAL A 32 3.53 2.41 4.42
C VAL A 32 3.59 3.10 3.07
N PHE A 33 3.99 2.38 2.03
CA PHE A 33 3.98 2.86 0.66
C PHE A 33 2.65 2.51 0.00
N THR A 34 2.00 3.50 -0.63
CA THR A 34 0.72 3.27 -1.31
C THR A 34 0.56 4.13 -2.56
N THR A 35 -0.31 3.74 -3.50
CA THR A 35 -0.51 4.53 -4.72
C THR A 35 -1.16 5.88 -4.42
N VAL A 36 -2.21 5.87 -3.60
CA VAL A 36 -2.98 7.05 -3.16
C VAL A 36 -3.51 6.86 -1.74
N TYR A 37 -3.65 7.95 -1.01
CA TYR A 37 -4.23 8.01 0.33
C TYR A 37 -5.27 9.12 0.42
N TYR A 38 -6.51 8.76 0.77
CA TYR A 38 -7.61 9.69 0.92
C TYR A 38 -8.35 9.51 2.26
N PRO A 39 -7.81 10.08 3.36
CA PRO A 39 -8.36 9.90 4.71
C PRO A 39 -9.80 10.39 4.87
N GLN A 40 -10.25 11.33 4.04
CA GLN A 40 -11.61 11.85 4.08
C GLN A 40 -12.69 10.81 3.75
N PHE A 41 -12.33 9.72 3.06
CA PHE A 41 -13.27 8.64 2.73
C PHE A 41 -13.20 7.45 3.72
N LEU A 42 -12.27 7.46 4.68
CA LEU A 42 -12.15 6.41 5.70
C LEU A 42 -13.21 6.48 6.80
N GLY A 43 -14.01 7.56 6.84
CA GLY A 43 -15.05 7.75 7.84
C GLY A 43 -14.48 7.70 9.27
N PRO A 44 -15.09 6.92 10.19
CA PRO A 44 -14.66 6.86 11.60
C PRO A 44 -13.29 6.18 11.78
N HIS A 45 -12.78 5.48 10.76
CA HIS A 45 -11.51 4.76 10.82
C HIS A 45 -10.31 5.64 10.49
N ARG A 46 -10.52 6.89 10.08
CA ARG A 46 -9.45 7.83 9.71
C ARG A 46 -8.35 7.94 10.76
N GLU A 47 -8.72 8.01 12.04
CA GLU A 47 -7.78 8.17 13.16
C GLU A 47 -6.80 7.00 13.30
N ARG A 48 -7.17 5.80 12.81
CA ARG A 48 -6.30 4.61 12.86
C ARG A 48 -5.02 4.77 12.05
N PHE A 49 -5.07 5.60 11.01
CA PHE A 49 -3.97 5.83 10.06
C PHE A 49 -3.29 7.19 10.26
N ALA A 50 -3.80 8.03 11.15
CA ALA A 50 -3.41 9.45 11.23
C ALA A 50 -1.94 9.67 11.63
N ASN A 51 -1.37 8.74 12.41
CA ASN A 51 0.00 8.83 12.93
C ASN A 51 1.01 7.98 12.16
N TRP A 52 0.63 7.43 11.01
CA TRP A 52 1.50 6.53 10.24
C TRP A 52 2.35 7.31 9.23
N ASP A 53 3.56 6.83 8.94
CA ASP A 53 4.38 7.31 7.82
C ASP A 53 3.83 6.73 6.51
N ILE A 54 2.84 7.40 5.92
CA ILE A 54 2.21 7.01 4.66
C ILE A 54 2.86 7.76 3.50
N ARG A 55 3.53 7.02 2.62
CA ARG A 55 4.23 7.52 1.44
C ARG A 55 3.43 7.21 0.18
N THR A 56 2.86 8.24 -0.42
CA THR A 56 2.05 8.10 -1.63
C THR A 56 2.87 8.26 -2.91
N SER A 57 2.40 7.70 -4.01
CA SER A 57 2.99 7.92 -5.34
C SER A 57 2.65 9.31 -5.92
N PHE A 58 3.21 9.62 -7.10
CA PHE A 58 2.88 10.84 -7.86
C PHE A 58 1.39 10.98 -8.18
N LEU A 59 0.63 9.88 -8.19
CA LEU A 59 -0.81 9.89 -8.47
C LEU A 59 -1.64 10.64 -7.43
N GLN A 60 -1.12 10.82 -6.22
CA GLN A 60 -1.78 11.62 -5.19
C GLN A 60 -2.04 13.06 -5.65
N LYS A 61 -1.22 13.59 -6.57
CA LYS A 61 -1.34 14.95 -7.09
C LYS A 61 -2.37 15.10 -8.21
N VAL A 62 -2.96 14.00 -8.69
CA VAL A 62 -3.94 14.04 -9.78
C VAL A 62 -5.27 14.57 -9.25
N PRO A 63 -5.84 15.64 -9.84
CA PRO A 63 -7.13 16.16 -9.41
C PRO A 63 -8.21 15.09 -9.61
N PHE A 64 -9.08 14.92 -8.61
CA PHE A 64 -10.10 13.86 -8.59
C PHE A 64 -9.55 12.43 -8.68
N GLY A 65 -8.30 12.20 -8.28
CA GLY A 65 -7.67 10.87 -8.31
C GLY A 65 -8.45 9.78 -7.54
N TYR A 66 -9.24 10.17 -6.54
CA TYR A 66 -10.14 9.26 -5.81
C TYR A 66 -11.25 8.64 -6.68
N LYS A 67 -11.60 9.27 -7.81
CA LYS A 67 -12.52 8.71 -8.81
C LYS A 67 -11.80 7.83 -9.86
N LEU A 68 -10.47 7.96 -9.95
CA LEU A 68 -9.65 7.35 -10.98
C LEU A 68 -8.87 6.11 -10.48
N ILE A 69 -9.21 5.58 -9.31
CA ILE A 69 -8.62 4.35 -8.77
C ILE A 69 -8.75 3.20 -9.79
N SER A 70 -9.91 2.99 -10.41
CA SER A 70 -10.04 1.90 -11.39
C SER A 70 -9.12 2.07 -12.62
N PRO A 71 -9.06 3.23 -13.28
CA PRO A 71 -8.05 3.50 -14.32
C PRO A 71 -6.59 3.34 -13.88
N PHE A 72 -6.25 3.75 -12.66
CA PHE A 72 -4.87 3.67 -12.15
C PHE A 72 -4.36 2.23 -12.04
N ARG A 73 -5.24 1.23 -12.01
CA ARG A 73 -4.86 -0.21 -12.03
C ARG A 73 -4.05 -0.59 -13.27
N ILE A 74 -4.29 0.03 -14.41
CA ILE A 74 -3.54 -0.25 -15.65
C ILE A 74 -2.10 0.25 -15.52
N LEU A 75 -1.90 1.35 -14.80
CA LEU A 75 -0.60 1.98 -14.60
C LEU A 75 0.16 1.42 -13.40
N THR A 76 -0.39 0.40 -12.72
CA THR A 76 0.19 -0.19 -11.50
C THR A 76 1.69 -0.50 -11.61
N PRO A 77 2.16 -1.18 -12.67
CA PRO A 77 3.59 -1.51 -12.78
C PRO A 77 4.48 -0.26 -12.76
N PHE A 78 4.09 0.77 -13.51
CA PHE A 78 4.85 2.02 -13.59
C PHE A 78 4.85 2.79 -12.27
N ILE A 79 3.75 2.74 -11.52
CA ILE A 79 3.64 3.43 -10.23
C ILE A 79 4.56 2.78 -9.19
N PHE A 80 4.55 1.45 -9.11
CA PHE A 80 5.34 0.73 -8.12
C PHE A 80 6.83 0.66 -8.46
N GLU A 81 7.22 0.74 -9.74
CA GLU A 81 8.61 0.86 -10.15
C GLU A 81 9.30 2.16 -9.68
N GLN A 82 8.54 3.21 -9.38
CA GLN A 82 9.10 4.48 -8.91
C GLN A 82 9.50 4.46 -7.44
N PHE A 83 8.99 3.49 -6.66
CA PHE A 83 9.40 3.34 -5.28
C PHE A 83 10.75 2.62 -5.20
N ASP A 84 11.69 3.22 -4.48
CA ASP A 84 12.99 2.61 -4.20
C ASP A 84 12.95 1.92 -2.82
N PHE A 85 13.03 0.59 -2.85
CA PHE A 85 13.07 -0.24 -1.64
C PHE A 85 14.48 -0.72 -1.28
N SER A 86 15.52 -0.26 -1.96
CA SER A 86 16.91 -0.70 -1.76
C SER A 86 17.45 -0.52 -0.34
N SER A 87 16.83 0.36 0.45
CA SER A 87 17.24 0.67 1.83
C SER A 87 16.54 -0.17 2.91
N PHE A 88 15.65 -1.08 2.53
CA PHE A 88 14.88 -1.93 3.44
C PHE A 88 15.37 -3.38 3.40
N ASP A 89 15.39 -4.03 4.56
CA ASP A 89 15.79 -5.44 4.71
C ASP A 89 14.63 -6.38 4.31
N THR A 90 13.38 -5.93 4.49
CA THR A 90 12.18 -6.71 4.20
C THR A 90 11.08 -5.81 3.65
N VAL A 91 10.43 -6.27 2.58
CA VAL A 91 9.26 -5.60 2.00
C VAL A 91 8.06 -6.54 2.10
N ILE A 92 7.01 -6.09 2.79
CA ILE A 92 5.77 -6.83 2.98
C ILE A 92 4.72 -6.22 2.07
N VAL A 93 4.22 -7.01 1.11
CA VAL A 93 3.17 -6.56 0.19
C VAL A 93 1.83 -7.07 0.67
N SER A 94 0.93 -6.16 1.04
CA SER A 94 -0.46 -6.43 1.42
C SER A 94 -1.40 -5.89 0.35
N GLN A 95 -2.13 -6.76 -0.34
CA GLN A 95 -2.93 -6.39 -1.52
C GLN A 95 -4.32 -7.04 -1.53
N THR A 96 -5.31 -6.30 -2.01
CA THR A 96 -6.69 -6.80 -2.24
C THR A 96 -6.81 -7.73 -3.46
N GLY A 97 -5.81 -7.73 -4.34
CA GLY A 97 -5.84 -8.44 -5.63
C GLY A 97 -6.40 -7.61 -6.81
N ALA A 98 -6.81 -6.36 -6.59
CA ALA A 98 -7.29 -5.45 -7.63
C ALA A 98 -6.17 -4.63 -8.34
N TYR A 99 -5.00 -4.56 -7.73
CA TYR A 99 -3.78 -3.96 -8.26
C TYR A 99 -2.70 -5.06 -8.36
N PHE A 100 -1.71 -4.86 -9.22
CA PHE A 100 -0.53 -5.73 -9.35
C PHE A 100 0.72 -5.08 -8.72
N PRO A 101 0.80 -4.88 -7.37
CA PRO A 101 1.98 -4.34 -6.70
C PRO A 101 3.17 -5.31 -6.72
N ASN A 102 3.05 -6.43 -7.43
CA ASN A 102 4.05 -7.49 -7.46
C ASN A 102 5.29 -7.13 -8.30
N MET A 103 5.25 -6.01 -9.00
CA MET A 103 6.35 -5.49 -9.84
C MET A 103 7.11 -4.37 -9.13
N ILE A 104 7.56 -4.62 -7.91
CA ILE A 104 8.45 -3.70 -7.17
C ILE A 104 9.92 -4.05 -7.43
N ARG A 105 10.77 -3.02 -7.57
CA ARG A 105 12.23 -3.19 -7.62
C ARG A 105 12.79 -3.27 -6.22
N VAL A 106 13.63 -4.27 -5.99
CA VAL A 106 14.23 -4.54 -4.68
C VAL A 106 15.73 -4.79 -4.81
N GLY A 107 16.46 -4.51 -3.74
CA GLY A 107 17.89 -4.80 -3.66
C GLY A 107 18.15 -6.32 -3.62
N LYS A 108 19.32 -6.73 -4.10
CA LYS A 108 19.73 -8.16 -4.22
C LYS A 108 19.60 -8.97 -2.92
N ASP A 109 19.65 -8.32 -1.76
CA ASP A 109 19.65 -8.97 -0.44
C ASP A 109 18.31 -8.81 0.32
N THR A 110 17.26 -8.32 -0.36
CA THR A 110 15.97 -8.04 0.27
C THR A 110 15.11 -9.30 0.33
N THR A 111 14.56 -9.63 1.51
CA THR A 111 13.63 -10.76 1.64
C THR A 111 12.20 -10.32 1.29
N HIS A 112 11.54 -11.07 0.39
CA HIS A 112 10.17 -10.81 -0.07
C HIS A 112 9.17 -11.74 0.60
N PHE A 113 8.21 -11.17 1.34
CA PHE A 113 7.07 -11.91 1.86
C PHE A 113 5.77 -11.46 1.20
N TRP A 114 5.06 -12.42 0.61
CA TRP A 114 3.79 -12.22 -0.07
C TRP A 114 2.63 -12.60 0.84
N ALA A 115 1.79 -11.65 1.22
CA ALA A 115 0.51 -11.91 1.89
C ALA A 115 -0.63 -11.57 0.92
N LYS A 116 -1.23 -12.60 0.30
CA LYS A 116 -2.42 -12.44 -0.53
C LYS A 116 -3.64 -12.62 0.36
N SER A 117 -4.35 -11.54 0.70
CA SER A 117 -5.72 -11.65 1.19
C SER A 117 -6.59 -12.18 0.04
N GLY A 118 -6.94 -13.46 0.08
CA GLY A 118 -7.90 -14.05 -0.84
C GLY A 118 -9.23 -13.32 -0.69
N CYS A 119 -9.70 -12.68 -1.76
CA CYS A 119 -11.09 -12.25 -1.86
C CYS A 119 -11.96 -13.52 -1.94
N VAL A 120 -12.61 -13.85 -0.82
CA VAL A 120 -13.69 -14.83 -0.76
C VAL A 120 -14.99 -14.06 -0.87
N TYR A 121 -15.33 -13.54 -2.05
CA TYR A 121 -16.71 -13.23 -2.42
C TYR A 121 -16.86 -13.32 -3.95
N CYS A 122 -17.92 -14.03 -4.34
CA CYS A 122 -18.34 -14.45 -5.67
C CYS A 122 -18.42 -13.34 -6.73
#